data_AF-A0A960FWC4-F1
#
_entry.id   AF-A0A960FWC4-F1
#
_cell.length_a   1.000
_cell.length_b   1.000
_cell.length_c   1.000
_cell.angle_alpha   90.00
_cell.angle_beta   90.00
_cell.angle_gamma   90.00
#
_symmetry.space_group_name_H-M   'P 1'
#
loop_
_entity.id
_entity.type
_entity.pdbx_description
1 polymer ?
#
loop_
_entity_poly.entity_id
_entity_poly.type
_entity_poly.pdbx_seq_one_letter_code
_entity_poly.pdbx_strand_id
1 'polypeptide(L)'
;VAVSFSSPEDVQPSWRDHRLDKVLLLGVAIGDAVSFWIALQAFNASATGWQMLIFVGAMTSAAVMTMHKAGGYARAFKARQAAHGRLLVWMLVAVWLFLGAAAFVVRVNSTDGSSSADLFGTAPVEQSSHNLIMAVLMLALFLAGGVAAYAIGFTAYNPRRTAVMRLQRRLRRVERRYRWLEFWLLRRRRRLDSRLSRIEQQRGRVEQELERDERVLAAQVQELQQIARLRMSEQLSMPSRTSGVFAPKGER
;
A
#
# COMPACT_ATOMS: atom_id res chain seq x y z
N VAL A 1 -3.73 32.16 -22.03
CA VAL A 1 -2.89 31.04 -22.50
C VAL A 1 -3.66 29.75 -22.23
N ALA A 2 -4.35 29.22 -23.25
CA ALA A 2 -5.08 27.96 -23.14
C ALA A 2 -4.10 26.81 -23.37
N VAL A 3 -3.76 26.09 -22.32
CA VAL A 3 -2.94 24.87 -22.41
C VAL A 3 -3.85 23.77 -22.92
N SER A 4 -3.79 23.52 -24.23
CA SER A 4 -4.40 22.33 -24.85
C SER A 4 -3.68 21.09 -24.30
N PHE A 5 -4.34 20.40 -23.36
CA PHE A 5 -3.92 19.07 -22.94
C PHE A 5 -4.31 18.11 -24.05
N SER A 6 -3.33 17.68 -24.84
CA SER A 6 -3.47 16.53 -25.75
C SER A 6 -4.14 15.38 -24.98
N SER A 7 -5.24 14.85 -25.54
CA SER A 7 -6.02 13.78 -24.92
C SER A 7 -5.10 12.64 -24.46
N PRO A 8 -5.14 12.22 -23.18
CA PRO A 8 -4.27 11.18 -22.64
C PRO A 8 -4.59 9.76 -23.15
N GLU A 9 -5.45 9.62 -24.17
CA GLU A 9 -5.94 8.33 -24.66
C GLU A 9 -4.96 7.59 -25.59
N ASP A 10 -3.99 8.26 -26.22
CA ASP A 10 -3.25 7.67 -27.34
C ASP A 10 -2.00 6.82 -27.02
N VAL A 11 -1.69 6.52 -25.75
CA VAL A 11 -0.60 5.58 -25.43
C VAL A 11 -0.91 4.73 -24.21
N GLN A 12 -2.01 3.97 -24.26
CA GLN A 12 -2.12 2.79 -23.40
C GLN A 12 -1.37 1.63 -24.07
N PRO A 13 -0.21 1.19 -23.55
CA PRO A 13 0.41 -0.04 -24.04
C PRO A 13 -0.59 -1.17 -23.87
N SER A 14 -0.86 -1.88 -24.96
CA SER A 14 -1.92 -2.87 -24.96
C SER A 14 -1.53 -4.00 -23.99
N TRP A 15 -2.51 -4.55 -23.27
CA TRP A 15 -2.28 -5.68 -22.36
C TRP A 15 -1.68 -6.91 -23.06
N ARG A 16 -1.78 -6.97 -24.40
CA ARG A 16 -1.17 -8.00 -25.25
C ARG A 16 0.36 -7.87 -25.26
N ASP A 17 0.90 -6.66 -25.33
CA ASP A 17 2.35 -6.42 -25.40
C ASP A 17 3.05 -6.94 -24.13
N HIS A 18 2.43 -6.74 -22.97
CA HIS A 18 2.96 -7.24 -21.70
C HIS A 18 2.95 -8.75 -21.55
N ARG A 19 2.08 -9.48 -22.29
CA ARG A 19 2.07 -10.94 -22.27
C ARG A 19 3.20 -11.50 -23.15
N LEU A 20 3.40 -10.91 -24.33
CA LEU A 20 4.47 -11.30 -25.24
C LEU A 20 5.85 -11.09 -24.62
N ASP A 21 6.09 -9.95 -23.96
CA ASP A 21 7.35 -9.68 -23.26
C ASP A 21 7.69 -10.74 -22.20
N LYS A 22 6.68 -11.20 -21.46
CA LYS A 22 6.85 -12.25 -20.43
C LYS A 22 7.15 -13.62 -21.05
N VAL A 23 6.47 -13.95 -22.14
CA VAL A 23 6.71 -15.20 -22.86
C VAL A 23 8.12 -15.19 -23.47
N LEU A 24 8.55 -14.07 -24.05
CA LEU A 24 9.90 -13.92 -24.58
C LEU A 24 10.96 -14.01 -23.48
N LEU A 25 10.76 -13.34 -22.33
CA LEU A 25 11.63 -13.47 -21.16
C LEU A 25 11.70 -14.91 -20.65
N LEU A 26 10.58 -15.64 -20.63
CA LEU A 26 10.57 -17.04 -20.23
C LEU A 26 11.36 -17.91 -21.21
N GLY A 27 11.20 -17.69 -22.52
CA GLY A 27 11.98 -18.39 -23.55
C GLY A 27 13.47 -18.15 -23.42
N VAL A 28 13.89 -16.90 -23.21
CA VAL A 28 15.29 -16.52 -22.94
C VAL A 28 15.80 -17.21 -21.68
N ALA A 29 15.03 -17.18 -20.58
CA ALA A 29 15.42 -17.83 -19.34
C ALA A 29 15.61 -19.34 -19.50
N ILE A 30 14.77 -20.01 -20.30
CA ILE A 30 14.93 -21.44 -20.60
C ILE A 30 16.23 -21.69 -21.37
N GLY A 31 16.56 -20.86 -22.37
CA GLY A 31 17.81 -20.95 -23.12
C GLY A 31 19.05 -20.77 -22.23
N ASP A 32 19.03 -19.77 -21.35
CA ASP A 32 20.09 -19.54 -20.36
C ASP A 32 20.21 -20.72 -19.38
N ALA A 33 19.08 -21.26 -18.90
CA ALA A 33 19.06 -22.40 -17.98
C ALA A 33 19.66 -23.66 -18.61
N VAL A 34 19.31 -23.97 -19.86
CA VAL A 34 19.91 -25.09 -20.60
C VAL A 34 21.41 -24.89 -20.76
N SER A 35 21.83 -23.65 -21.06
CA SER A 35 23.25 -23.32 -21.20
C SER A 35 24.02 -23.51 -19.90
N PHE A 36 23.49 -23.04 -18.77
CA PHE A 36 24.11 -23.24 -17.46
C PHE A 36 24.10 -24.69 -17.03
N TRP A 37 23.04 -25.43 -17.35
CA TRP A 37 22.95 -26.86 -17.07
C TRP A 37 24.09 -27.63 -17.74
N ILE A 38 24.30 -27.41 -19.04
CA ILE A 38 25.38 -28.06 -19.81
C ILE A 38 26.76 -27.68 -19.27
N ALA A 39 26.98 -26.41 -18.92
CA ALA A 39 28.25 -25.97 -18.33
C ALA A 39 28.49 -26.58 -16.95
N LEU A 40 27.45 -26.68 -16.11
CA LEU A 40 27.56 -27.20 -14.75
C LEU A 40 27.77 -28.72 -14.70
N GLN A 41 27.14 -29.47 -15.61
CA GLN A 41 27.39 -30.91 -15.74
C GLN A 41 28.86 -31.22 -16.01
N ALA A 42 29.50 -30.39 -16.84
CA ALA A 42 30.91 -30.55 -17.14
C ALA A 42 31.83 -30.21 -15.96
N PHE A 43 31.42 -29.28 -15.10
CA PHE A 43 32.17 -28.90 -13.90
C PHE A 43 32.01 -29.87 -12.73
N ASN A 44 30.80 -30.37 -12.50
CA ASN A 44 30.48 -31.17 -11.32
C ASN A 44 29.64 -32.39 -11.66
N ALA A 45 30.29 -33.39 -12.26
CA ALA A 45 29.67 -34.68 -12.57
C ALA A 45 29.12 -35.42 -11.34
N SER A 46 29.60 -35.10 -10.13
CA SER A 46 29.17 -35.71 -8.87
C SER A 46 27.92 -35.08 -8.25
N ALA A 47 27.47 -33.92 -8.75
CA ALA A 47 26.28 -33.27 -8.22
C ALA A 47 25.03 -34.10 -8.52
N THR A 48 24.16 -34.22 -7.52
CA THR A 48 22.85 -34.82 -7.72
C THR A 48 21.99 -33.94 -8.63
N GLY A 49 21.09 -34.54 -9.43
CA GLY A 49 20.28 -33.79 -10.40
C GLY A 49 19.47 -32.64 -9.78
N TRP A 50 18.99 -32.80 -8.54
CA TRP A 50 18.25 -31.73 -7.85
C TRP A 50 19.13 -30.55 -7.43
N GLN A 51 20.39 -30.80 -7.04
CA GLN A 51 21.35 -29.74 -6.72
C GLN A 51 21.67 -28.91 -7.96
N MET A 52 21.87 -29.57 -9.11
CA MET A 52 22.06 -28.89 -10.39
C MET A 52 20.85 -28.03 -10.74
N LEU A 53 19.62 -28.53 -10.55
CA LEU A 53 18.39 -27.77 -10.87
C LEU A 53 18.27 -26.50 -10.02
N ILE A 54 18.55 -26.60 -8.72
CA ILE A 54 18.52 -25.43 -7.83
C ILE A 54 19.58 -24.41 -8.24
N PHE A 55 20.80 -24.86 -8.53
CA PHE A 55 21.90 -23.97 -8.89
C PHE A 55 21.65 -23.25 -10.22
N VAL A 56 21.25 -24.00 -11.25
CA VAL A 56 20.89 -23.46 -12.57
C VAL A 56 19.70 -22.51 -12.46
N GLY A 57 18.66 -22.89 -11.71
CA GLY A 57 17.49 -22.04 -11.48
C GLY A 57 17.86 -20.72 -10.80
N ALA A 58 18.71 -20.77 -9.78
CA ALA A 58 19.20 -19.58 -9.07
C ALA A 58 20.05 -18.68 -9.99
N MET A 59 20.99 -19.26 -10.74
CA MET A 59 21.88 -18.55 -11.64
C MET A 59 21.12 -17.87 -12.79
N THR A 60 20.20 -18.61 -13.42
CA THR A 60 19.31 -18.10 -14.48
C THR A 60 18.45 -16.95 -13.96
N SER A 61 17.81 -17.15 -12.80
CA SER A 61 16.96 -16.12 -12.19
C SER A 61 17.76 -14.86 -11.85
N ALA A 62 18.98 -15.01 -11.35
CA ALA A 62 19.88 -13.89 -11.06
C ALA A 62 20.29 -13.16 -12.34
N ALA A 63 20.71 -13.87 -13.39
CA ALA A 63 21.10 -13.27 -14.66
C ALA A 63 19.95 -12.49 -15.32
N VAL A 64 18.76 -13.10 -15.42
CA VAL A 64 17.58 -12.46 -16.02
C VAL A 64 17.11 -11.27 -15.18
N MET A 65 17.01 -11.43 -13.85
CA MET A 65 16.55 -10.37 -12.96
C MET A 65 17.53 -9.18 -12.96
N THR A 66 18.84 -9.42 -12.94
CA THR A 66 19.84 -8.33 -12.95
C THR A 66 19.73 -7.50 -14.22
N MET A 67 19.67 -8.12 -15.40
CA MET A 67 19.53 -7.37 -16.67
C MET A 67 18.16 -6.70 -16.82
N HIS A 68 17.07 -7.37 -16.43
CA HIS A 68 15.74 -6.77 -16.43
C HIS A 68 15.68 -5.52 -15.54
N LYS A 69 16.28 -5.57 -14.35
CA LYS A 69 16.38 -4.41 -13.46
C LYS A 69 17.29 -3.33 -14.02
N ALA A 70 18.43 -3.69 -14.61
CA ALA A 70 19.36 -2.75 -15.23
C ALA A 70 18.65 -1.92 -16.32
N GLY A 71 17.83 -2.55 -17.16
CA GLY A 71 17.01 -1.87 -18.16
C GLY A 71 16.05 -0.85 -17.53
N GLY A 72 15.33 -1.25 -16.48
CA GLY A 72 14.40 -0.36 -15.78
C GLY A 72 15.11 0.83 -15.12
N TYR A 73 16.27 0.61 -14.51
CA TYR A 73 17.07 1.68 -13.91
C TYR A 73 17.68 2.63 -14.94
N ALA A 74 18.12 2.11 -16.10
CA ALA A 74 18.59 2.93 -17.20
C ALA A 74 17.48 3.86 -17.73
N ARG A 75 16.25 3.35 -17.83
CA ARG A 75 15.07 4.15 -18.18
C ARG A 75 14.76 5.21 -17.11
N ALA A 76 14.83 4.85 -15.83
CA ALA A 76 14.64 5.78 -14.71
C ALA A 76 15.70 6.91 -14.69
N PHE A 77 16.95 6.56 -14.99
CA PHE A 77 18.05 7.52 -15.13
C PHE A 77 17.84 8.45 -16.32
N LYS A 78 17.45 7.92 -17.49
CA LYS A 78 17.10 8.73 -18.67
C LYS A 78 15.95 9.71 -18.37
N ALA A 79 15.02 9.33 -17.51
CA ALA A 79 13.94 10.18 -17.03
C ALA A 79 14.36 11.17 -15.92
N ARG A 80 15.65 11.25 -15.55
CA ARG A 80 16.21 12.09 -14.48
C ARG A 80 15.56 11.89 -13.09
N GLN A 81 14.98 10.72 -12.83
CA GLN A 81 14.30 10.43 -11.56
C GLN A 81 15.21 9.82 -10.49
N ALA A 82 16.40 9.35 -10.85
CA ALA A 82 17.33 8.69 -9.93
C ALA A 82 18.76 9.24 -10.13
N ALA A 83 19.24 10.06 -9.19
CA ALA A 83 20.60 10.62 -9.22
C ALA A 83 21.69 9.53 -9.21
N HIS A 84 21.46 8.44 -8.46
CA HIS A 84 22.40 7.33 -8.33
C HIS A 84 22.16 6.17 -9.33
N GLY A 85 21.27 6.37 -10.31
CA GLY A 85 20.85 5.30 -11.22
C GLY A 85 21.98 4.75 -12.09
N ARG A 86 22.94 5.59 -12.48
CA ARG A 86 24.04 5.21 -13.38
C ARG A 86 24.97 4.17 -12.77
N LEU A 87 25.45 4.39 -11.55
CA LEU A 87 26.37 3.46 -10.87
C LEU A 87 25.72 2.09 -10.65
N LEU A 88 24.44 2.08 -10.28
CA LEU A 88 23.70 0.85 -10.05
C LEU A 88 23.48 0.04 -11.35
N VAL A 89 23.21 0.71 -12.48
CA VAL A 89 23.15 0.04 -13.79
C VAL A 89 24.48 -0.62 -14.13
N TRP A 90 25.59 0.09 -13.98
CA TRP A 90 26.93 -0.46 -14.26
C TRP A 90 27.28 -1.63 -13.34
N MET A 91 26.96 -1.55 -12.05
CA MET A 91 27.14 -2.66 -11.11
C MET A 91 26.33 -3.91 -11.53
N LEU A 92 25.07 -3.75 -11.93
CA LEU A 92 24.25 -4.87 -12.40
C LEU A 92 24.80 -5.51 -13.68
N VAL A 93 25.24 -4.69 -14.64
CA VAL A 93 25.86 -5.16 -15.88
C VAL A 93 27.17 -5.89 -15.58
N ALA A 94 27.98 -5.39 -14.65
CA ALA A 94 29.23 -6.04 -14.24
C ALA A 94 28.98 -7.42 -13.59
N VAL A 95 28.01 -7.52 -12.68
CA VAL A 95 27.63 -8.80 -12.05
C VAL A 95 27.12 -9.79 -13.10
N TRP A 96 26.30 -9.33 -14.06
CA TRP A 96 25.81 -10.17 -15.15
C TRP A 96 26.93 -10.65 -16.08
N LEU A 97 27.87 -9.76 -16.45
CA LEU A 97 29.04 -10.13 -17.24
C LEU A 97 29.90 -11.16 -16.52
N PHE A 98 30.07 -11.00 -15.20
CA PHE A 98 30.82 -11.94 -14.38
C PHE A 98 30.19 -13.34 -14.38
N LEU A 99 28.86 -13.44 -14.27
CA LEU A 99 28.13 -14.72 -14.34
C LEU A 99 28.34 -15.42 -15.69
N GLY A 100 28.20 -14.68 -16.80
CA GLY A 100 28.42 -15.23 -18.15
C GLY A 100 29.87 -15.64 -18.39
N ALA A 101 30.82 -14.81 -17.95
CA ALA A 101 32.24 -15.11 -18.06
C ALA A 101 32.64 -16.34 -17.25
N ALA A 102 32.11 -16.52 -16.03
CA ALA A 102 32.36 -17.70 -15.23
C ALA A 102 31.84 -18.98 -15.92
N ALA A 103 30.62 -18.96 -16.46
CA ALA A 103 30.08 -20.09 -17.22
C ALA A 103 30.90 -20.40 -18.49
N PHE A 104 31.33 -19.36 -19.21
CA PHE A 104 32.16 -19.50 -20.39
C PHE A 104 33.52 -20.13 -20.06
N VAL A 105 34.20 -19.65 -19.02
CA VAL A 105 35.50 -20.20 -18.56
C VAL A 105 35.36 -21.66 -18.15
N VAL A 106 34.31 -22.00 -17.39
CA VAL A 106 34.00 -23.39 -17.03
C VAL A 106 33.84 -24.25 -18.29
N ARG A 107 33.09 -23.76 -19.28
CA ARG A 107 32.84 -24.51 -20.53
C ARG A 107 34.10 -24.70 -21.36
N VAL A 108 34.94 -23.67 -21.50
CA VAL A 108 36.19 -23.74 -22.28
C VAL A 108 37.20 -24.70 -21.63
N ASN A 109 37.26 -24.73 -20.29
CA ASN A 109 38.18 -25.59 -19.55
C ASN A 109 37.65 -27.01 -19.32
N SER A 110 36.42 -27.30 -19.73
CA SER A 110 35.84 -28.63 -19.62
C SER A 110 36.36 -29.53 -20.74
N THR A 111 37.42 -30.29 -20.48
CA THR A 111 37.91 -31.37 -21.35
C THR A 111 36.98 -32.57 -21.21
N ASP A 112 36.00 -32.67 -22.12
CA ASP A 112 35.23 -33.87 -22.46
C ASP A 112 34.86 -34.81 -21.29
N GLY A 113 33.75 -34.49 -20.60
CA GLY A 113 32.89 -35.55 -20.07
C GLY A 113 32.14 -36.18 -21.24
N SER A 114 32.64 -37.32 -21.73
CA SER A 114 32.01 -38.11 -22.79
C SER A 114 30.56 -38.48 -22.43
N SER A 115 29.59 -37.70 -22.91
CA SER A 115 28.19 -38.09 -22.97
C SER A 115 27.58 -37.68 -24.30
N SER A 116 28.24 -38.08 -25.38
CA SER A 116 27.60 -38.20 -26.69
C SER A 116 26.87 -39.54 -26.67
N ALA A 117 25.55 -39.50 -26.59
CA ALA A 117 24.74 -40.58 -27.13
C ALA A 117 25.05 -40.65 -28.63
N ASP A 118 25.95 -41.56 -29.02
CA ASP A 118 26.25 -41.92 -30.40
C ASP A 118 24.97 -42.46 -31.06
N LEU A 119 24.22 -41.58 -31.74
CA LEU A 119 23.11 -41.99 -32.60
C LEU A 119 23.47 -41.92 -34.09
N PHE A 120 24.53 -41.19 -34.45
CA PHE A 120 25.01 -41.11 -35.84
C PHE A 120 26.54 -41.05 -35.84
N GLY A 121 27.17 -42.18 -36.11
CA GLY A 121 28.62 -42.35 -36.08
C GLY A 121 29.34 -41.31 -36.92
N THR A 122 30.32 -40.62 -36.32
CA THR A 122 31.20 -39.67 -37.03
C THR A 122 32.65 -39.87 -36.60
N ALA A 123 33.53 -39.67 -37.58
CA ALA A 123 34.98 -39.80 -37.49
C ALA A 123 35.60 -38.89 -36.40
N PRO A 124 36.82 -39.20 -35.90
CA PRO A 124 37.48 -38.39 -34.89
C PRO A 124 37.81 -37.00 -35.44
N VAL A 125 36.96 -36.03 -35.13
CA VAL A 125 37.22 -34.60 -35.33
C VAL A 125 38.04 -34.11 -34.14
N GLU A 126 39.07 -33.28 -34.38
CA GLU A 126 39.87 -32.64 -33.32
C GLU A 126 38.98 -31.98 -32.26
N GLN A 127 38.88 -32.64 -31.09
CA GLN A 127 37.95 -32.32 -29.99
C GLN A 127 38.12 -30.89 -29.44
N SER A 128 39.31 -30.30 -29.56
CA SER A 128 39.62 -28.96 -29.03
C SER A 128 38.83 -27.84 -29.73
N SER A 129 38.63 -27.94 -31.05
CA SER A 129 37.94 -26.92 -31.86
C SER A 129 36.43 -26.89 -31.59
N HIS A 130 35.82 -28.05 -31.35
CA HIS A 130 34.38 -28.19 -31.12
C HIS A 130 33.95 -27.55 -29.79
N ASN A 131 34.75 -27.73 -28.73
CA ASN A 131 34.45 -27.19 -27.40
C ASN A 131 34.46 -25.66 -27.38
N LEU A 132 35.41 -25.04 -28.10
CA LEU A 132 35.48 -23.59 -28.22
C LEU A 132 34.28 -23.02 -28.99
N ILE A 133 33.89 -23.64 -30.11
CA ILE A 133 32.73 -23.19 -30.90
C ILE A 133 31.46 -23.24 -30.05
N MET A 134 31.22 -24.33 -29.33
CA MET A 134 30.05 -24.45 -28.45
C MET A 134 30.08 -23.43 -27.32
N ALA A 135 31.23 -23.20 -26.69
CA ALA A 135 31.37 -22.17 -25.65
C ALA A 135 31.05 -20.77 -26.19
N VAL A 136 31.52 -20.43 -27.39
CA VAL A 136 31.25 -19.14 -28.04
C VAL A 136 29.77 -19.00 -28.39
N LEU A 137 29.12 -20.06 -28.91
CA LEU A 137 27.68 -20.04 -29.20
C LEU A 137 26.84 -19.85 -27.93
N MET A 138 27.20 -20.52 -26.83
CA MET A 138 26.51 -20.35 -25.54
C MET A 138 26.71 -18.93 -24.98
N LEU A 139 27.93 -18.38 -25.10
CA LEU A 139 28.19 -16.99 -24.72
C LEU A 139 27.37 -16.02 -25.56
N ALA A 140 27.31 -16.21 -26.88
CA ALA A 140 26.51 -15.38 -27.77
C ALA A 140 25.02 -15.44 -27.43
N LEU A 141 24.50 -16.63 -27.11
CA LEU A 141 23.12 -16.82 -26.67
C LEU A 141 22.84 -16.08 -25.35
N PHE A 142 23.73 -16.23 -24.35
CA PHE A 142 23.64 -15.53 -23.07
C PHE A 142 23.64 -14.01 -23.26
N LEU A 143 24.52 -13.48 -24.12
CA LEU A 143 24.58 -12.05 -24.44
C LEU A 143 23.27 -11.57 -25.08
N ALA A 144 22.76 -12.31 -26.07
CA ALA A 144 21.49 -12.00 -26.72
C ALA A 144 20.32 -12.01 -25.73
N GLY A 145 20.28 -13.01 -24.84
CA GLY A 145 19.30 -13.13 -23.78
C GLY A 145 19.33 -11.96 -22.80
N GLY A 146 20.52 -11.57 -22.34
CA GLY A 146 20.70 -10.41 -21.47
C GLY A 146 20.28 -9.09 -22.13
N VAL A 147 20.62 -8.88 -23.41
CA VAL A 147 20.20 -7.69 -24.17
C VAL A 147 18.69 -7.65 -24.32
N ALA A 148 18.04 -8.78 -24.62
CA ALA A 148 16.58 -8.87 -24.68
C ALA A 148 15.94 -8.56 -23.33
N ALA A 149 16.44 -9.14 -22.24
CA ALA A 149 15.95 -8.88 -20.90
C ALA A 149 16.12 -7.41 -20.48
N TYR A 150 17.26 -6.80 -20.82
CA TYR A 150 17.52 -5.38 -20.62
C TYR A 150 16.55 -4.50 -21.43
N ALA A 151 16.35 -4.79 -22.72
CA ALA A 151 15.44 -4.04 -23.59
C ALA A 151 14.01 -4.08 -23.05
N ILE A 152 13.53 -5.27 -22.65
CA ILE A 152 12.20 -5.45 -22.05
C ILE A 152 12.11 -4.69 -20.72
N GLY A 153 13.14 -4.77 -19.87
CA GLY A 153 13.19 -3.98 -18.63
C GLY A 153 13.12 -2.47 -18.89
N PHE A 154 13.79 -2.01 -19.95
CA PHE A 154 13.85 -0.60 -20.34
C PHE A 154 12.52 -0.08 -20.90
N THR A 155 11.81 -0.88 -21.72
CA THR A 155 10.52 -0.51 -22.30
C THR A 155 9.37 -0.66 -21.30
N ALA A 156 9.38 -1.71 -20.47
CA ALA A 156 8.35 -1.96 -19.46
C ALA A 156 8.36 -0.91 -18.33
N TYR A 157 9.51 -0.27 -18.08
CA TYR A 157 9.60 0.76 -17.04
C TYR A 157 8.96 2.07 -17.48
N ASN A 158 7.73 2.32 -17.01
CA ASN A 158 7.04 3.60 -17.18
C ASN A 158 7.18 4.48 -15.93
N PRO A 159 8.06 5.50 -15.92
CA PRO A 159 8.26 6.38 -14.76
C PRO A 159 6.99 7.16 -14.39
N ARG A 160 6.17 7.55 -15.37
CA ARG A 160 4.92 8.29 -15.13
C ARG A 160 3.92 7.43 -14.35
N ARG A 161 3.82 6.14 -14.69
CA ARG A 161 2.95 5.19 -13.96
C ARG A 161 3.33 5.10 -12.48
N THR A 162 4.63 5.06 -12.16
CA THR A 162 5.08 5.03 -10.76
C THR A 162 4.78 6.34 -10.02
N ALA A 163 4.86 7.49 -10.70
CA ALA A 163 4.52 8.78 -10.12
C ALA A 163 3.01 8.90 -9.85
N VAL A 164 2.18 8.47 -10.80
CA VAL A 164 0.71 8.42 -10.63
C VAL A 164 0.32 7.49 -9.48
N MET A 165 0.92 6.29 -9.39
CA MET A 165 0.65 5.37 -8.27
C MET A 165 1.08 5.96 -6.92
N ARG A 166 2.20 6.69 -6.86
CA ARG A 166 2.64 7.42 -5.66
C ARG A 166 1.64 8.51 -5.28
N LEU A 167 1.15 9.28 -6.26
CA LEU A 167 0.12 10.31 -6.05
C LEU A 167 -1.20 9.71 -5.57
N GLN A 168 -1.68 8.64 -6.19
CA GLN A 168 -2.89 7.91 -5.76
C GLN A 168 -2.76 7.38 -4.33
N ARG A 169 -1.61 6.82 -3.95
CA ARG A 169 -1.36 6.39 -2.57
C ARG A 169 -1.39 7.57 -1.59
N ARG A 170 -0.86 8.73 -1.97
CA ARG A 170 -0.92 9.96 -1.16
C ARG A 170 -2.36 10.47 -1.03
N LEU A 171 -3.12 10.51 -2.12
CA LEU A 171 -4.54 10.86 -2.12
C LEU A 171 -5.34 9.96 -1.19
N ARG A 172 -5.17 8.63 -1.27
CA ARG A 172 -5.85 7.69 -0.35
C ARG A 172 -5.48 7.93 1.12
N ARG A 173 -4.22 8.31 1.41
CA ARG A 173 -3.81 8.66 2.80
C ARG A 173 -4.48 9.94 3.27
N VAL A 174 -4.57 10.96 2.41
CA VAL A 174 -5.25 12.22 2.71
C VAL A 174 -6.74 11.99 2.92
N GLU A 175 -7.38 11.22 2.06
CA GLU A 175 -8.80 10.88 2.16
C GLU A 175 -9.11 10.13 3.46
N ARG A 176 -8.28 9.16 3.86
CA ARG A 176 -8.42 8.48 5.16
C ARG A 176 -8.31 9.44 6.34
N ARG A 177 -7.39 10.41 6.28
CA ARG A 177 -7.25 11.44 7.32
C ARG A 177 -8.48 12.34 7.37
N TYR A 178 -9.02 12.72 6.21
CA TYR A 178 -10.23 13.54 6.12
C TYR A 178 -11.44 12.82 6.74
N ARG A 179 -11.67 11.55 6.36
CA ARG A 179 -12.76 10.74 6.95
C ARG A 179 -12.61 10.57 8.46
N TRP A 180 -11.38 10.40 8.95
CA TRP A 180 -11.11 10.31 10.39
C TRP A 180 -11.40 11.62 11.13
N LEU A 181 -11.00 12.76 10.54
CA LEU A 181 -11.29 14.10 11.07
C LEU A 181 -12.80 14.36 11.10
N GLU A 182 -13.51 14.04 10.03
CA GLU A 182 -14.96 14.18 9.92
C GLU A 182 -15.68 13.37 11.01
N PHE A 183 -15.29 12.10 11.19
CA PHE A 183 -15.80 11.27 12.27
C PHE A 183 -15.56 11.89 13.66
N TRP A 184 -14.36 12.45 13.87
CA TRP A 184 -14.00 13.07 15.15
C TRP A 184 -14.79 14.36 15.41
N LEU A 185 -15.01 15.18 14.38
CA LEU A 185 -15.85 16.37 14.44
C LEU A 185 -17.31 16.03 14.75
N LEU A 186 -17.88 15.03 14.07
CA LEU A 186 -19.22 14.54 14.35
C LEU A 186 -19.35 14.02 15.79
N ARG A 187 -18.35 13.29 16.28
CA ARG A 187 -18.33 12.80 17.67
C ARG A 187 -18.25 13.94 18.68
N ARG A 188 -17.46 14.99 18.39
CA ARG A 188 -17.35 16.18 19.26
C ARG A 188 -18.64 16.97 19.27
N ARG A 189 -19.30 17.15 18.11
CA ARG A 189 -20.61 17.80 18.01
C ARG A 189 -21.66 17.08 18.86
N ARG A 190 -21.79 15.75 18.74
CA ARG A 190 -22.71 14.95 19.58
C ARG A 190 -22.46 15.09 21.09
N ARG A 191 -21.21 15.25 21.51
CA ARG A 191 -20.86 15.49 22.92
C ARG A 191 -21.25 16.88 23.41
N LEU A 192 -21.24 17.89 22.53
CA LEU A 192 -21.70 19.23 22.86
C LEU A 192 -23.22 19.27 22.93
N ASP A 193 -23.90 18.68 21.95
CA ASP A 193 -25.37 18.58 21.93
C ASP A 193 -25.90 17.87 23.18
N SER A 194 -25.24 16.77 23.61
CA SER A 194 -25.62 16.06 24.83
C SER A 194 -25.31 16.80 26.13
N ARG A 195 -24.37 17.75 26.12
CA ARG A 195 -24.12 18.64 27.27
C ARG A 195 -25.17 19.73 27.34
N LEU A 196 -25.51 20.32 26.19
CA LEU A 196 -26.57 21.34 26.10
C LEU A 196 -27.91 20.78 26.58
N SER A 197 -28.30 19.59 26.10
CA SER A 197 -29.56 18.97 26.52
C SER A 197 -29.59 18.63 28.02
N ARG A 198 -28.45 18.27 28.63
CA ARG A 198 -28.37 18.07 30.09
C ARG A 198 -28.55 19.37 30.86
N ILE A 199 -27.95 20.47 30.39
CA ILE A 199 -28.12 21.79 31.01
C ILE A 199 -29.58 22.23 30.92
N GLU A 200 -30.22 22.06 29.77
CA GLU A 200 -31.64 22.34 29.58
C GLU A 200 -32.53 21.50 30.51
N GLN A 201 -32.24 20.20 30.62
CA GLN A 201 -32.95 19.32 31.56
C GLN A 201 -32.76 19.73 33.02
N GLN A 202 -31.54 20.12 33.42
CA GLN A 202 -31.27 20.60 34.77
C GLN A 202 -32.02 21.89 35.06
N ARG A 203 -32.00 22.83 34.10
CA ARG A 203 -32.76 24.07 34.21
C ARG A 203 -34.26 23.79 34.39
N GLY A 204 -34.84 22.91 33.57
CA GLY A 204 -36.24 22.53 33.70
C GLY A 204 -36.58 21.86 35.04
N ARG A 205 -35.65 21.09 35.64
CA ARG A 205 -35.84 20.53 36.99
C ARG A 205 -35.83 21.60 38.07
N VAL A 206 -34.89 22.54 38.01
CA VAL A 206 -34.81 23.66 38.97
C VAL A 206 -36.06 24.54 38.87
N GLU A 207 -36.54 24.82 37.65
CA GLU A 207 -37.80 25.56 37.44
C GLU A 207 -39.00 24.81 38.05
N GLN A 208 -39.08 23.48 37.88
CA GLN A 208 -40.13 22.66 38.51
C GLN A 208 -40.04 22.59 40.04
N GLU A 209 -38.83 22.57 40.59
CA GLU A 209 -38.61 22.59 42.04
C GLU A 209 -39.04 23.94 42.63
N LEU A 210 -38.65 25.05 41.99
CA LEU A 210 -39.10 26.39 42.36
C LEU A 210 -40.63 26.51 42.34
N GLU A 211 -41.29 26.04 41.28
CA GLU A 211 -42.76 26.04 41.20
C GLU A 211 -43.42 25.23 42.32
N ARG A 212 -42.79 24.12 42.74
CA ARG A 212 -43.30 23.30 43.86
C ARG A 212 -43.12 24.02 45.19
N ASP A 213 -41.95 24.60 45.42
CA ASP A 213 -41.64 25.33 46.65
C ASP A 213 -42.56 26.55 46.79
N GLU A 214 -42.82 27.29 45.71
CA GLU A 214 -43.78 28.40 45.70
C GLU A 214 -45.20 27.94 46.09
N ARG A 215 -45.66 26.78 45.58
CA ARG A 215 -46.96 26.21 45.95
C ARG A 215 -47.01 25.76 47.41
N VAL A 216 -45.94 25.17 47.93
CA VAL A 216 -45.84 24.76 49.34
C VAL A 216 -45.86 25.98 50.26
N LEU A 217 -45.07 27.02 49.93
CA LEU A 217 -45.06 28.28 50.67
C LEU A 217 -46.44 28.95 50.67
N ALA A 218 -47.12 29.00 49.51
CA ALA A 218 -48.47 29.54 49.41
C ALA A 218 -49.47 28.77 50.32
N ALA A 219 -49.38 27.43 50.36
CA ALA A 219 -50.21 26.61 51.23
C ALA A 219 -49.92 26.86 52.73
N GLN A 220 -48.64 26.97 53.13
CA GLN A 220 -48.26 27.29 54.51
C GLN A 220 -48.75 28.67 54.94
N VAL A 221 -48.66 29.67 54.06
CA VAL A 221 -49.19 31.02 54.33
C VAL A 221 -50.71 30.96 54.55
N GLN A 222 -51.45 30.18 53.76
CA GLN A 222 -52.88 30.00 53.96
C GLN A 222 -53.21 29.31 55.30
N GLU A 223 -52.44 28.28 55.68
CA GLU A 223 -52.60 27.60 56.98
C GLU A 223 -52.35 28.55 58.15
N LEU A 224 -51.26 29.33 58.12
CA LEU A 224 -50.96 30.32 59.15
C LEU A 224 -52.06 31.40 59.24
N GLN A 225 -52.62 31.84 58.12
CA GLN A 225 -53.77 32.75 58.11
C GLN A 225 -55.01 32.13 58.76
N GLN A 226 -55.28 30.84 58.53
CA GLN A 226 -56.39 30.13 59.18
C GLN A 226 -56.20 30.00 60.69
N ILE A 227 -55.00 29.62 61.14
CA ILE A 227 -54.67 29.54 62.57
C ILE A 227 -54.81 30.92 63.24
N ALA A 228 -54.32 31.98 62.59
CA ALA A 228 -54.46 33.35 63.10
C ALA A 228 -55.94 33.76 63.20
N ARG A 229 -56.77 33.45 62.20
CA ARG A 229 -58.23 33.68 62.25
C ARG A 229 -58.89 32.96 63.43
N LEU A 230 -58.54 31.70 63.66
CA LEU A 230 -59.06 30.90 64.77
C LEU A 230 -58.67 31.51 66.13
N ARG A 231 -57.39 31.82 66.36
CA ARG A 231 -56.93 32.44 67.63
C ARG A 231 -57.53 33.82 67.87
N MET A 232 -57.67 34.65 66.83
CA MET A 232 -58.35 35.94 66.97
C MET A 232 -59.83 35.77 67.33
N SER A 233 -60.51 34.75 66.82
CA SER A 233 -61.91 34.46 67.16
C SER A 233 -62.08 34.00 68.61
N GLU A 234 -61.12 33.22 69.12
CA GLU A 234 -61.09 32.73 70.50
C GLU A 234 -60.86 33.87 71.50
N GLN A 235 -59.91 34.76 71.21
CA GLN A 235 -59.55 35.87 72.12
C GLN A 235 -60.60 37.00 72.18
N LEU A 236 -61.44 37.15 71.14
CA LEU A 236 -62.43 38.23 71.05
C LEU A 236 -63.84 37.82 71.50
N SER A 237 -64.11 36.54 71.79
CA SER A 237 -65.42 36.00 72.20
C SER A 237 -66.63 36.48 71.38
N MET A 238 -66.39 36.93 70.15
CA MET A 238 -67.38 37.46 69.21
C MET A 238 -66.95 37.11 67.78
N PRO A 239 -67.40 35.97 67.21
CA PRO A 239 -66.94 35.47 65.92
C PRO A 239 -67.31 36.37 64.72
N SER A 240 -68.20 37.35 64.91
CA SER A 240 -68.68 38.26 63.86
C SER A 240 -67.78 39.46 63.57
N ARG A 241 -66.73 39.74 64.39
CA ARG A 241 -65.85 40.92 64.19
C ARG A 241 -64.55 40.65 63.42
N THR A 242 -64.19 39.40 63.13
CA THR A 242 -62.90 39.04 62.50
C THR A 242 -62.98 38.76 60.99
N SER A 243 -64.18 38.74 60.39
CA SER A 243 -64.38 38.43 58.96
C SER A 243 -63.75 39.44 58.00
N GLY A 244 -63.50 40.68 58.43
CA GLY A 244 -62.94 41.74 57.59
C GLY A 244 -61.42 41.90 57.60
N VAL A 245 -60.68 41.22 58.50
CA VAL A 245 -59.25 41.52 58.75
C VAL A 245 -58.30 40.83 57.75
N PHE A 246 -58.75 39.74 57.11
CA PHE A 246 -57.91 38.92 56.23
C PHE A 246 -58.50 38.74 54.82
N ALA A 247 -59.36 39.66 54.38
CA ALA A 247 -59.77 39.68 52.98
C ALA A 247 -58.53 39.90 52.11
N PRO A 248 -58.33 39.11 51.03
CA PRO A 248 -57.21 39.32 50.13
C PRO A 248 -57.25 40.75 49.61
N LYS A 249 -56.10 41.41 49.65
CA LYS A 249 -55.92 42.82 49.25
C LYS A 249 -56.07 42.93 47.73
N GLY A 250 -57.30 42.86 47.24
CA GLY A 250 -57.62 42.80 45.81
C GLY A 250 -59.12 42.82 45.47
N GLU A 251 -60.03 42.67 46.45
CA GLU A 251 -61.46 42.92 46.26
C GLU A 251 -61.89 44.12 47.11
N ARG A 252 -61.55 45.32 46.66
CA ARG A 252 -62.27 46.56 46.95
C ARG A 252 -62.26 47.44 45.72
#